data_AF-A0AAJ5UBQ2-F1
#
_entry.id   AF-A0AAJ5UBQ2-F1
#
_cell.length_a   1.000
_cell.length_b   1.000
_cell.length_c   1.000
_cell.angle_alpha   90.00
_cell.angle_beta   90.00
_cell.angle_gamma   90.00
#
_symmetry.space_group_name_H-M   'P 1'
#
loop_
_entity.id
_entity.type
_entity.pdbx_description
1 polymer ?
#
loop_
_entity_poly.entity_id
_entity_poly.type
_entity_poly.pdbx_seq_one_letter_code
_entity_poly.pdbx_strand_id
1 'polypeptide(L)'
;MTARWRRRNAVCKQRGFSLPEALFALLLLATSVSALLHYQLALAQGFSQQWQQRVAVRVAAQRLMGHEMPGWRTSLERSSASNCTLERAEVSGAYQGHAILTRLRC
;
A
#
# COMPACT_ATOMS: atom_id res chain seq x y z
N MET A 1 38.08 -14.86 -23.89
CA MET A 1 36.86 -15.24 -24.64
C MET A 1 36.09 -13.97 -25.00
N THR A 2 36.12 -13.50 -26.24
CA THR A 2 35.46 -12.26 -26.66
C THR A 2 34.20 -12.58 -27.46
N ALA A 3 33.03 -12.33 -26.85
CA ALA A 3 31.73 -12.53 -27.49
C ALA A 3 31.52 -11.47 -28.59
N ARG A 4 31.67 -11.89 -29.84
CA ARG A 4 31.52 -11.06 -31.04
C ARG A 4 30.03 -10.90 -31.35
N TRP A 5 29.40 -9.87 -30.78
CA TRP A 5 28.01 -9.53 -31.06
C TRP A 5 27.88 -9.01 -32.49
N ARG A 6 27.37 -9.87 -33.36
CA ARG A 6 27.07 -9.56 -34.76
C ARG A 6 25.83 -8.67 -34.79
N ARG A 7 26.00 -7.34 -34.89
CA ARG A 7 24.90 -6.42 -35.23
C ARG A 7 24.33 -6.84 -36.57
N ARG A 8 23.15 -7.45 -36.56
CA ARG A 8 22.32 -7.55 -37.76
C ARG A 8 21.73 -6.17 -37.98
N ASN A 9 22.28 -5.45 -38.96
CA ASN A 9 21.63 -4.29 -39.54
C ASN A 9 20.34 -4.80 -40.20
N ALA A 10 19.24 -4.75 -39.45
CA ALA A 10 17.91 -4.89 -40.02
C ALA A 10 17.68 -3.65 -40.87
N VAL A 11 17.98 -3.75 -42.16
CA VAL A 11 17.48 -2.81 -43.16
C VAL A 11 15.96 -2.97 -43.15
N CYS A 12 15.27 -2.10 -42.40
CA CYS A 12 13.83 -1.97 -42.48
C CYS A 12 13.47 -1.52 -43.89
N LYS A 13 13.18 -2.48 -44.78
CA LYS A 13 12.27 -2.23 -45.90
C LYS A 13 11.00 -1.66 -45.29
N GLN A 14 10.77 -0.36 -45.47
CA GLN A 14 9.54 0.31 -45.09
C GLN A 14 8.39 -0.22 -45.96
N ARG A 15 7.98 -1.46 -45.73
CA ARG A 15 6.66 -1.94 -46.13
C ARG A 15 5.70 -1.27 -45.16
N GLY A 16 4.79 -0.45 -45.70
CA GLY A 16 3.69 0.11 -44.91
C GLY A 16 3.06 -0.99 -44.07
N PHE A 17 2.83 -0.69 -42.80
CA PHE A 17 2.26 -1.63 -41.84
C PHE A 17 0.94 -2.17 -42.42
N SER A 18 0.80 -3.51 -42.50
CA SER A 18 -0.46 -4.05 -42.99
C SER A 18 -1.57 -3.75 -41.98
N LEU A 19 -2.77 -3.46 -42.48
CA LEU A 19 -3.94 -3.16 -41.65
C LEU A 19 -4.21 -4.26 -40.57
N PRO A 20 -4.15 -5.58 -40.87
CA PRO A 20 -4.31 -6.59 -39.84
C PRO A 20 -3.17 -6.59 -38.82
N GLU A 21 -1.93 -6.34 -39.24
CA GLU A 21 -0.79 -6.27 -38.33
C GLU A 21 -0.90 -5.08 -37.36
N ALA A 22 -1.41 -3.93 -37.83
CA ALA A 22 -1.70 -2.76 -36.99
C ALA A 22 -2.73 -3.09 -35.92
N LEU A 23 -3.80 -3.80 -36.30
CA LEU A 23 -4.83 -4.25 -35.38
C LEU A 23 -4.27 -5.21 -34.33
N PHE A 24 -3.42 -6.16 -34.72
CA PHE A 24 -2.76 -7.05 -33.76
C PHE A 24 -1.83 -6.30 -32.81
N ALA A 25 -1.02 -5.36 -33.32
CA ALA A 25 -0.14 -4.56 -32.48
C ALA A 25 -0.92 -3.70 -31.47
N LEU A 26 -2.00 -3.06 -31.91
CA LEU A 26 -2.90 -2.29 -31.04
C LEU A 26 -3.58 -3.17 -30.00
N LEU A 27 -4.02 -4.38 -30.39
CA LEU A 27 -4.66 -5.33 -29.48
C LEU A 27 -3.67 -5.83 -28.42
N LEU A 28 -2.44 -6.17 -28.82
CA LEU A 28 -1.37 -6.55 -27.89
C LEU A 28 -0.98 -5.40 -26.97
N LEU A 29 -0.92 -4.17 -27.48
CA LEU A 29 -0.65 -2.99 -26.67
C LEU A 29 -1.77 -2.75 -25.65
N ALA A 30 -3.02 -2.77 -26.09
CA ALA A 30 -4.18 -2.57 -25.23
C ALA A 30 -4.25 -3.62 -24.12
N THR A 31 -4.09 -4.90 -24.47
CA THR A 31 -4.08 -6.00 -23.48
C THR A 31 -2.92 -5.87 -22.50
N SER A 32 -1.72 -5.52 -22.96
CA SER A 32 -0.55 -5.30 -22.10
C SER A 32 -0.77 -4.15 -21.11
N VAL A 33 -1.29 -3.01 -21.59
CA VAL A 33 -1.57 -1.83 -20.76
C VAL A 33 -2.69 -2.13 -19.77
N SER A 34 -3.76 -2.80 -20.18
CA SER A 34 -4.86 -3.20 -19.29
C SER A 34 -4.38 -4.15 -18.20
N ALA A 35 -3.58 -5.16 -18.55
CA ALA A 35 -3.01 -6.10 -17.58
C ALA A 35 -2.10 -5.37 -16.57
N LEU A 36 -1.25 -4.45 -17.06
CA LEU A 36 -0.37 -3.67 -16.20
C LEU A 36 -1.16 -2.78 -15.23
N LEU A 37 -2.19 -2.09 -15.72
CA LEU A 37 -3.04 -1.24 -14.89
C LEU A 37 -3.79 -2.08 -13.84
N HIS A 38 -4.31 -3.24 -14.24
CA HIS A 38 -5.01 -4.14 -13.32
C HIS A 38 -4.09 -4.64 -12.22
N TYR A 39 -2.84 -4.98 -12.55
CA TYR A 39 -1.84 -5.37 -11.57
C TYR A 39 -1.53 -4.25 -10.57
N GLN A 40 -1.36 -3.01 -11.04
CA GLN A 40 -1.13 -1.87 -10.17
C GLN A 40 -2.31 -1.61 -9.23
N LEU A 41 -3.54 -1.71 -9.75
CA LEU A 41 -4.76 -1.56 -8.95
C LEU A 41 -4.88 -2.66 -7.88
N ALA A 42 -4.59 -3.92 -8.24
CA ALA A 42 -4.61 -5.03 -7.30
C ALA A 42 -3.58 -4.85 -6.16
N LEU A 43 -2.37 -4.38 -6.50
CA LEU A 43 -1.36 -4.02 -5.49
C LEU A 43 -1.84 -2.88 -4.59
N ALA A 44 -2.39 -1.81 -5.17
CA ALA A 44 -2.90 -0.67 -4.40
C ALA A 44 -4.02 -1.08 -3.42
N GLN A 45 -4.90 -1.99 -3.84
CA GLN A 45 -5.92 -2.56 -2.98
C GLN A 45 -5.31 -3.36 -1.82
N GLY A 46 -4.27 -4.17 -2.07
CA GLY A 46 -3.54 -4.88 -1.02
C GLY A 46 -2.87 -3.94 -0.01
N PHE A 47 -2.26 -2.85 -0.49
CA PHE A 47 -1.65 -1.84 0.39
C PHE A 47 -2.66 -1.07 1.23
N SER A 48 -3.89 -0.86 0.74
CA SER A 48 -4.93 -0.16 1.49
C SER A 48 -5.27 -0.84 2.82
N GLN A 49 -5.32 -2.18 2.83
CA GLN A 49 -5.57 -2.99 4.03
C GLN A 49 -4.40 -2.90 5.03
N GLN A 50 -3.17 -3.03 4.54
CA GLN A 50 -1.97 -2.88 5.39
C GLN A 50 -1.83 -1.46 5.95
N TRP A 51 -2.26 -0.45 5.18
CA TRP A 51 -2.22 0.93 5.61
C TRP A 51 -3.18 1.22 6.77
N GLN A 52 -4.38 0.63 6.75
CA GLN A 52 -5.39 0.81 7.80
C GLN A 52 -4.85 0.41 9.19
N GLN A 53 -4.12 -0.69 9.28
CA GLN A 53 -3.47 -1.12 10.53
C GLN A 53 -2.45 -0.09 11.02
N ARG A 54 -1.61 0.44 10.11
CA ARG A 54 -0.59 1.45 10.44
C ARG A 54 -1.22 2.78 10.85
N VAL A 55 -2.37 3.13 10.29
CA VAL A 55 -3.14 4.31 10.70
C VAL A 55 -3.69 4.10 12.10
N ALA A 56 -4.33 2.96 12.39
CA ALA A 56 -4.87 2.67 13.71
C ALA A 56 -3.78 2.73 14.81
N VAL A 57 -2.59 2.20 14.55
CA VAL A 57 -1.44 2.29 15.47
C VAL A 57 -0.97 3.74 15.68
N ARG A 58 -0.88 4.54 14.61
CA ARG A 58 -0.53 5.97 14.73
C ARG A 58 -1.57 6.72 15.56
N VAL A 59 -2.84 6.42 15.36
CA VAL A 59 -3.94 7.05 16.10
C VAL A 59 -3.86 6.65 17.59
N ALA A 60 -3.64 5.37 17.89
CA ALA A 60 -3.44 4.89 19.27
C ALA A 60 -2.22 5.54 19.95
N ALA A 61 -1.12 5.75 19.22
CA ALA A 61 0.06 6.43 19.75
C ALA A 61 -0.24 7.91 20.08
N GLN A 62 -1.00 8.61 19.24
CA GLN A 62 -1.42 9.99 19.51
C GLN A 62 -2.35 10.09 20.74
N ARG A 63 -3.20 9.07 20.97
CA ARG A 63 -4.01 8.98 22.19
C ARG A 63 -3.20 8.78 23.45
N LEU A 64 -2.14 7.96 23.40
CA LEU A 64 -1.17 7.85 24.49
C LEU A 64 -0.44 9.17 24.77
N MET A 65 -0.30 10.04 23.77
CA MET A 65 0.25 11.40 23.91
C MET A 65 -0.80 12.44 24.34
N GLY A 66 -2.03 12.03 24.67
CA GLY A 66 -3.09 12.92 25.16
C GLY A 66 -3.84 13.70 24.07
N HIS A 67 -3.59 13.41 22.78
CA HIS A 67 -4.26 14.08 21.67
C HIS A 67 -5.47 13.27 21.21
N GLU A 68 -6.68 13.82 21.33
CA GLU A 68 -7.90 13.24 20.76
C GLU A 68 -7.93 13.45 19.24
N MET A 69 -8.34 12.45 18.46
CA MET A 69 -8.61 12.64 17.03
C MET A 69 -10.11 12.62 16.75
N PRO A 70 -10.63 13.61 16.02
CA PRO A 70 -12.03 13.64 15.63
C PRO A 70 -12.35 12.43 14.74
N GLY A 71 -13.46 11.75 15.03
CA GLY A 71 -13.93 10.57 14.27
C GLY A 71 -13.38 9.21 14.75
N TRP A 72 -12.57 9.18 15.81
CA TRP A 72 -12.06 7.93 16.41
C TRP A 72 -12.56 7.77 17.85
N ARG A 73 -13.15 6.63 18.20
CA ARG A 73 -13.55 6.28 19.57
C ARG A 73 -12.32 5.72 20.29
N THR A 74 -11.98 6.32 21.42
CA THR A 74 -10.69 6.08 22.04
C THR A 74 -10.86 5.98 23.56
N SER A 75 -10.60 4.80 24.11
CA SER A 75 -10.65 4.52 25.55
C SER A 75 -9.23 4.49 26.10
N LEU A 76 -9.01 5.21 27.21
CA LEU A 76 -7.75 5.19 27.94
C LEU A 76 -8.02 4.61 29.32
N GLU A 77 -7.59 3.37 29.56
CA GLU A 77 -7.60 2.76 30.88
C GLU A 77 -6.25 2.99 31.55
N ARG A 78 -6.25 3.57 32.75
CA ARG A 78 -5.05 3.75 33.57
C ARG A 78 -5.20 2.95 34.85
N SER A 79 -4.34 1.95 35.05
CA SER A 79 -4.28 1.15 36.26
C SER A 79 -2.96 1.42 36.98
N SER A 80 -3.02 1.85 38.24
CA SER A 80 -1.82 2.09 39.05
C SER A 80 -1.57 0.93 40.00
N ALA A 81 -0.44 0.26 39.85
CA ALA A 81 0.04 -0.77 40.76
C ALA A 81 1.50 -0.44 41.12
N SER A 82 1.74 -0.09 42.39
CA SER A 82 3.06 0.15 43.02
C SER A 82 4.07 0.97 42.19
N ASN A 83 4.20 2.29 42.42
CA ASN A 83 5.08 3.23 41.67
C ASN A 83 4.83 3.29 40.14
N CYS A 84 4.33 2.22 39.52
CA CYS A 84 4.10 2.05 38.12
C CYS A 84 2.64 2.32 37.77
N THR A 85 2.44 3.01 36.65
CA THR A 85 1.17 3.26 36.01
C THR A 85 1.13 2.51 34.68
N LEU A 86 0.16 1.59 34.54
CA LEU A 86 -0.14 0.91 33.29
C LEU A 86 -1.20 1.72 32.56
N GLU A 87 -0.83 2.28 31.42
CA GLU A 87 -1.70 3.03 30.51
C GLU A 87 -2.04 2.15 29.31
N ARG A 88 -3.31 1.80 29.15
CA ARG A 88 -3.82 1.08 27.98
C ARG A 88 -4.68 2.04 27.16
N ALA A 89 -4.29 2.30 25.92
CA ALA A 89 -5.07 3.05 24.96
C ALA A 89 -5.64 2.09 23.92
N GLU A 90 -6.96 1.94 23.90
CA GLU A 90 -7.68 1.24 22.85
C GLU A 90 -8.35 2.26 21.94
N VAL A 91 -8.16 2.08 20.63
CA VAL A 91 -8.66 2.98 19.61
C VAL A 91 -9.44 2.18 18.58
N SER A 92 -10.68 2.61 18.35
CA SER A 92 -11.60 2.08 17.36
C SER A 92 -12.08 3.22 16.45
N GLY A 93 -11.77 3.13 15.15
CA GLY A 93 -12.15 4.12 14.15
C GLY A 93 -13.27 3.67 13.23
N ALA A 94 -13.80 4.62 12.45
CA ALA A 94 -14.59 4.27 11.26
C ALA A 94 -13.72 3.40 10.32
N TYR A 95 -14.33 2.38 9.68
CA TYR A 95 -13.66 1.34 8.87
C TYR A 95 -12.91 0.22 9.64
N GLN A 96 -13.42 -0.24 10.79
CA GLN A 96 -12.87 -1.41 11.53
C GLN A 96 -11.38 -1.29 11.91
N GLY A 97 -10.82 -0.07 11.91
CA GLY A 97 -9.47 0.18 12.39
C GLY A 97 -9.44 0.07 13.91
N HIS A 98 -9.09 -1.11 14.42
CA HIS A 98 -8.92 -1.37 15.85
C HIS A 98 -7.43 -1.51 16.18
N ALA A 99 -6.94 -0.76 17.15
CA ALA A 99 -5.59 -0.90 17.68
C ALA A 99 -5.59 -0.70 19.20
N ILE A 100 -4.86 -1.58 19.90
CA ILE A 100 -4.67 -1.51 21.35
C ILE A 100 -3.18 -1.32 21.60
N LEU A 101 -2.82 -0.27 22.32
CA LEU A 101 -1.46 -0.02 22.76
C LEU A 101 -1.42 0.02 24.29
N THR A 102 -0.38 -0.60 24.86
CA THR A 102 -0.15 -0.61 26.30
C THR A 102 1.22 -0.01 26.60
N ARG A 103 1.28 0.85 27.61
CA ARG A 103 2.49 1.50 28.09
C ARG A 103 2.59 1.35 29.59
N LEU A 104 3.76 0.95 30.06
CA LEU A 104 4.10 0.96 31.48
C LEU A 104 4.93 2.21 31.78
N ARG A 105 4.62 2.87 32.89
CA ARG A 105 5.33 4.04 33.40
C ARG A 105 5.66 3.85 34.86
N CYS A 106 6.90 3.46 35.12
CA CYS A 106 7.62 3.57 36.38
C CYS A 106 8.73 4.61 36.14
#